data_AF-E9FAM2-F1
#
_entry.id   AF-E9FAM2-F1
#
_cell.length_a   1.000
_cell.length_b   1.000
_cell.length_c   1.000
_cell.angle_alpha   90.00
_cell.angle_beta   90.00
_cell.angle_gamma   90.00
#
_symmetry.space_group_name_H-M   'P 1'
#
loop_
_entity.id
_entity.type
_entity.pdbx_description
1 polymer ?
#
loop_
_entity_poly.entity_id
_entity_poly.type
_entity_poly.pdbx_seq_one_letter_code
_entity_poly.pdbx_strand_id
1 'polypeptide(L)'
;METATSSPIFSPLDAADLELSGLLGPVEETGQRQCHKRRLHSWGDIFYKEIPLDIAMGSPEAAAAKAFVTIPSALISRATLCYLGFSELKVDEMWNEWSNWPGREININTGDLQGTFLAFILGHVKKENAYTDDDSEWRRCLDECGKPQNESTDANERAQPDRLQSQSPAAISTLEGLPPEVHRLLLSMLGIDEMRALVSSSPVIHARYLVDRRYLLCRSLDNTLGCVFIDALAVFRSSSADFAKLRTRENVTGFLKLYQDQRGATEQPLLPRDVGEDEAVGVVMFHNSIVQPLARYYFSWSLGNLAREQGALQSHEPPSRTEETRLVRAMYRFQLSCNLFGRGKHAPTLSPPLGFESADILRLFLCLFEPWEVEEIACINTFATEKYDRVFSDIRWDVHEENPKFDGQRPPTPDGAFDFDNSWTRLSLLRGTISRGLELLHSVIFKVKDHEHLVSMMQEEISFPLGNVLDDAFSEGAQFHRRRNHPSKRDLKQTRRWTIIWHGTYSNLYGYYVQDSIRRWGYVIWDAVRLERTNATEVLAQQWRDDWGDSDPRNNLL
;
A
#
# COMPACT_ATOMS: atom_id res chain seq x y z
N MET A 1 42.62 5.82 -33.36
CA MET A 1 41.30 6.12 -33.96
C MET A 1 40.56 4.79 -34.09
N GLU A 2 40.04 4.28 -32.98
CA GLU A 2 39.01 3.23 -33.00
C GLU A 2 37.70 3.95 -32.69
N THR A 3 36.88 4.14 -33.71
CA THR A 3 35.53 4.69 -33.60
C THR A 3 34.76 3.87 -32.56
N ALA A 4 34.22 4.54 -31.53
CA ALA A 4 33.32 3.91 -30.58
C ALA A 4 32.28 3.10 -31.36
N THR A 5 32.17 1.81 -31.07
CA THR A 5 31.24 0.90 -31.72
C THR A 5 29.82 1.43 -31.54
N SER A 6 29.28 2.02 -32.61
CA SER A 6 27.89 2.47 -32.67
C SER A 6 26.98 1.27 -32.42
N SER A 7 26.36 1.17 -31.24
CA SER A 7 25.33 0.17 -30.95
C SER A 7 24.03 0.59 -31.65
N PRO A 8 23.63 -0.05 -32.76
CA PRO A 8 22.42 0.33 -33.49
C PRO A 8 21.17 0.04 -32.63
N ILE A 9 20.11 0.83 -32.81
CA ILE A 9 18.85 0.62 -32.07
C ILE A 9 18.16 -0.68 -32.51
N PHE A 10 18.12 -0.94 -33.83
CA PHE A 10 17.56 -2.16 -34.39
C PHE A 10 18.67 -3.16 -34.68
N SER A 11 18.38 -4.45 -34.50
CA SER A 11 19.26 -5.48 -35.04
C SER A 11 19.32 -5.37 -36.58
N PRO A 12 20.43 -5.76 -37.24
CA PRO A 12 20.55 -5.61 -38.69
C PRO A 12 19.44 -6.32 -39.48
N LEU A 13 18.96 -7.46 -39.00
CA LEU A 13 17.88 -8.21 -39.64
C LEU A 13 16.53 -7.50 -39.49
N ASP A 14 16.22 -7.00 -38.29
CA ASP A 14 14.98 -6.25 -38.04
C ASP A 14 14.97 -4.94 -38.82
N ALA A 15 16.11 -4.25 -38.90
CA ALA A 15 16.25 -3.03 -39.68
C ALA A 15 15.96 -3.28 -41.17
N ALA A 16 16.56 -4.32 -41.75
CA ALA A 16 16.36 -4.67 -43.15
C ALA A 16 14.90 -5.04 -43.45
N ASP A 17 14.24 -5.81 -42.58
CA ASP A 17 12.83 -6.20 -42.73
C ASP A 17 11.88 -4.99 -42.66
N LEU A 18 12.11 -4.10 -41.70
CA LEU A 18 11.32 -2.88 -41.54
C LEU A 18 11.54 -1.88 -42.69
N GLU A 19 12.77 -1.77 -43.21
CA GLU A 19 13.09 -0.96 -44.38
C GLU A 19 12.39 -1.50 -45.64
N LEU A 20 12.48 -2.81 -45.87
CA LEU A 20 11.77 -3.49 -46.97
C LEU A 20 10.25 -3.28 -46.91
N SER A 21 9.70 -3.25 -45.70
CA SER A 21 8.28 -3.02 -45.45
C SER A 21 7.88 -1.53 -45.46
N GLY A 22 8.83 -0.60 -45.67
CA GLY A 22 8.56 0.85 -45.65
C GLY A 22 8.24 1.42 -44.26
N LEU A 23 8.45 0.63 -43.19
CA LEU A 23 8.17 0.99 -41.81
C LEU A 23 9.36 1.67 -41.10
N LEU A 24 10.51 1.73 -41.76
CA LEU A 24 11.73 2.35 -41.26
C LEU A 24 12.46 3.07 -42.39
N GLY A 25 12.72 4.37 -42.19
CA GLY A 25 13.30 5.27 -43.20
C GLY A 25 14.82 5.26 -43.19
N PRO A 26 15.48 5.83 -44.21
CA PRO A 26 16.94 5.90 -44.28
C PRO A 26 17.53 6.70 -43.11
N VAL A 27 18.80 6.47 -42.81
CA VAL A 27 19.55 7.26 -41.81
C VAL A 27 19.96 8.59 -42.45
N GLU A 28 19.53 9.68 -41.83
CA GLU A 28 19.88 11.05 -42.19
C GLU A 28 21.32 11.40 -41.75
N GLU A 29 21.89 12.45 -42.33
CA GLU A 29 23.24 12.94 -41.98
C GLU A 29 23.38 13.32 -40.50
N THR A 30 22.27 13.67 -39.85
CA THR A 30 22.17 13.98 -38.42
C THR A 30 22.27 12.74 -37.52
N GLY A 31 22.32 11.54 -38.10
CA GLY A 31 22.31 10.27 -37.36
C GLY A 31 20.91 9.86 -36.86
N GLN A 32 19.85 10.47 -37.41
CA GLN A 32 18.46 10.13 -37.10
C GLN A 32 17.81 9.36 -38.25
N ARG A 33 16.67 8.72 -37.99
CA ARG A 33 15.85 8.05 -39.00
C ARG A 33 14.38 8.03 -38.58
N GLN A 34 13.47 7.93 -39.54
CA GLN A 34 12.04 7.79 -39.25
C GLN A 34 11.66 6.33 -38.98
N CYS A 35 10.81 6.09 -38.00
CA CYS A 35 10.26 4.77 -37.66
C CYS A 35 8.75 4.84 -37.51
N HIS A 36 8.05 3.85 -38.03
CA HIS A 36 6.59 3.74 -37.89
C HIS A 36 6.22 3.50 -36.42
N LYS A 37 5.26 4.26 -35.88
CA LYS A 37 4.91 4.25 -34.46
C LYS A 37 4.49 2.88 -33.92
N ARG A 38 3.85 2.04 -34.73
CA ARG A 38 3.51 0.64 -34.37
C ARG A 38 4.71 -0.28 -34.16
N ARG A 39 5.90 0.12 -34.61
CA ARG A 39 7.16 -0.65 -34.52
C ARG A 39 8.20 0.02 -33.63
N LEU A 40 7.86 1.18 -33.07
CA LEU A 40 8.74 1.92 -32.17
C LEU A 40 8.99 1.18 -30.84
N HIS A 41 7.98 0.45 -30.35
CA HIS A 41 8.03 -0.18 -29.05
C HIS A 41 7.04 -1.36 -28.93
N SER A 42 7.15 -2.14 -27.85
CA SER A 42 6.48 -3.45 -27.71
C SER A 42 4.95 -3.40 -27.62
N TRP A 43 4.37 -2.23 -27.34
CA TRP A 43 2.91 -2.03 -27.34
C TRP A 43 2.41 -1.20 -28.52
N GLY A 44 3.25 -0.97 -29.55
CA GLY A 44 2.89 -0.13 -30.69
C GLY A 44 1.59 -0.57 -31.38
N ASP A 45 1.35 -1.88 -31.48
CA ASP A 45 0.12 -2.43 -32.08
C ASP A 45 -1.14 -2.21 -31.25
N ILE A 46 -1.02 -1.97 -29.94
CA ILE A 46 -2.17 -1.68 -29.06
C ILE A 46 -2.54 -0.21 -29.19
N PHE A 47 -1.54 0.67 -29.13
CA PHE A 47 -1.74 2.11 -28.98
C PHE A 47 -1.87 2.87 -30.28
N TYR A 48 -1.40 2.30 -31.39
CA TYR A 48 -1.47 2.90 -32.71
C TYR A 48 -2.21 1.97 -33.68
N LYS A 49 -3.16 1.18 -33.18
CA LYS A 49 -3.90 0.16 -33.94
C LYS A 49 -4.66 0.77 -35.14
N GLU A 50 -5.06 2.03 -35.00
CA GLU A 50 -5.74 2.83 -35.99
C GLU A 50 -4.83 3.29 -37.13
N ILE A 51 -3.51 3.22 -36.96
CA ILE A 51 -2.53 3.57 -38.00
C ILE A 51 -2.28 2.32 -38.87
N PRO A 52 -2.66 2.32 -40.16
CA PRO A 52 -2.39 1.19 -41.06
C PRO A 52 -0.88 0.98 -41.27
N LEU A 53 -0.43 -0.27 -41.38
CA LEU A 53 0.99 -0.58 -41.62
C LEU A 53 1.40 -0.42 -43.09
N ASP A 54 0.45 -0.36 -44.01
CA ASP A 54 0.66 -0.14 -45.44
C ASP A 54 0.75 1.34 -45.82
N ILE A 55 0.76 2.24 -44.82
CA ILE A 55 0.84 3.68 -45.03
C ILE A 55 2.25 4.08 -45.51
N ALA A 56 2.33 4.70 -46.68
CA ALA A 56 3.60 5.05 -47.30
C ALA A 56 4.28 6.23 -46.58
N MET A 57 5.57 6.08 -46.29
CA MET A 57 6.38 7.14 -45.68
C MET A 57 6.39 8.40 -46.55
N GLY A 58 6.16 9.56 -45.93
CA GLY A 58 6.07 10.85 -46.64
C GLY A 58 4.75 11.10 -47.37
N SER A 59 3.77 10.19 -47.32
CA SER A 59 2.46 10.43 -47.92
C SER A 59 1.63 11.45 -47.10
N PRO A 60 0.66 12.15 -47.73
CA PRO A 60 -0.25 13.04 -47.01
C PRO A 60 -1.03 12.31 -45.89
N GLU A 61 -1.40 11.05 -46.11
CA GLU A 61 -2.05 10.19 -45.13
C GLU A 61 -1.13 9.90 -43.94
N ALA A 62 0.15 9.59 -44.20
CA ALA A 62 1.14 9.36 -43.15
C ALA A 62 1.37 10.61 -42.29
N ALA A 63 1.39 11.79 -42.93
CA ALA A 63 1.50 13.07 -42.23
C ALA A 63 0.24 13.38 -41.40
N ALA A 64 -0.95 13.15 -41.95
CA ALA A 64 -2.22 13.36 -41.26
C ALA A 64 -2.38 12.42 -40.04
N ALA A 65 -2.00 11.15 -40.18
CA ALA A 65 -2.03 10.16 -39.10
C ALA A 65 -0.86 10.30 -38.11
N LYS A 66 0.13 11.17 -38.41
CA LYS A 66 1.42 11.26 -37.69
C LYS A 66 2.04 9.86 -37.52
N ALA A 67 2.07 9.07 -38.60
CA ALA A 67 2.37 7.63 -38.56
C ALA A 67 3.84 7.31 -38.20
N PHE A 68 4.74 8.25 -38.47
CA PHE A 68 6.18 8.10 -38.25
C PHE A 68 6.69 9.03 -37.15
N VAL A 69 7.74 8.59 -36.47
CA VAL A 69 8.50 9.37 -35.49
C VAL A 69 9.98 9.33 -35.83
N THR A 70 10.69 10.43 -35.61
CA THR A 70 12.14 10.51 -35.81
C THR A 70 12.86 10.02 -34.55
N ILE A 71 13.76 9.05 -34.72
CA ILE A 71 14.56 8.45 -33.65
C ILE A 71 16.05 8.43 -34.04
N PRO A 72 16.98 8.32 -33.08
CA PRO A 72 18.39 8.09 -33.37
C PRO A 72 18.59 6.76 -34.10
N SER A 73 19.62 6.64 -34.93
CA SER A 73 19.99 5.37 -35.55
C SER A 73 20.80 4.46 -34.61
N ALA A 74 21.47 5.05 -33.62
CA ALA A 74 22.35 4.35 -32.67
C ALA A 74 22.11 4.82 -31.23
N LEU A 75 22.15 3.88 -30.28
CA LEU A 75 21.99 4.12 -28.84
C LEU A 75 23.06 5.07 -28.29
N ILE A 76 24.30 4.93 -28.76
CA ILE A 76 25.43 5.79 -28.37
C ILE A 76 25.69 6.78 -29.50
N SER A 77 25.05 7.95 -29.44
CA SER A 77 25.20 8.99 -30.45
C SER A 77 24.85 10.38 -29.90
N ARG A 78 25.34 11.43 -30.57
CA ARG A 78 24.88 12.82 -30.32
C ARG A 78 23.37 12.93 -30.53
N ALA A 79 22.85 12.25 -31.56
CA ALA A 79 21.42 12.20 -31.86
C ALA A 79 20.59 11.63 -30.69
N THR A 80 21.12 10.66 -29.93
CA THR A 80 20.47 10.15 -28.71
C THR A 80 20.36 11.21 -27.64
N LEU A 81 21.41 12.01 -27.40
CA LEU A 81 21.36 13.09 -26.40
C LEU A 81 20.33 14.16 -26.81
N CYS A 82 20.28 14.52 -28.10
CA CYS A 82 19.23 15.39 -28.63
C CYS A 82 17.84 14.79 -28.42
N TYR A 83 17.68 13.50 -28.72
CA TYR A 83 16.39 12.78 -28.57
C TYR A 83 15.92 12.71 -27.12
N LEU A 84 16.84 12.64 -26.16
CA LEU A 84 16.55 12.72 -24.72
C LEU A 84 16.13 14.14 -24.27
N GLY A 85 16.13 15.12 -25.18
CA GLY A 85 15.65 16.48 -24.97
C GLY A 85 16.64 17.37 -24.23
N PHE A 86 17.94 17.08 -24.26
CA PHE A 86 18.96 18.02 -23.81
C PHE A 86 19.07 19.18 -24.81
N SER A 87 19.32 20.40 -24.32
CA SER A 87 19.62 21.57 -25.16
C SER A 87 20.88 21.31 -26.00
N GLU A 88 20.99 21.93 -27.17
CA GLU A 88 22.14 21.74 -28.06
C GLU A 88 23.47 22.03 -27.35
N LEU A 89 23.53 23.10 -26.56
CA LEU A 89 24.71 23.44 -25.75
C LEU A 89 25.10 22.30 -24.80
N LYS A 90 24.11 21.71 -24.09
CA LYS A 90 24.39 20.62 -23.16
C LYS A 90 24.74 19.32 -23.89
N VAL A 91 24.11 19.06 -25.03
CA VAL A 91 24.45 17.93 -25.90
C VAL A 91 25.90 18.04 -26.37
N ASP A 92 26.35 19.21 -26.82
CA ASP A 92 27.72 19.41 -27.30
C ASP A 92 28.74 19.25 -26.17
N GLU A 93 28.46 19.78 -24.98
CA GLU A 93 29.27 19.57 -23.78
C GLU A 93 29.40 18.07 -23.46
N MET A 94 28.26 17.39 -23.27
CA MET A 94 28.22 15.97 -22.92
C MET A 94 28.84 15.08 -24.00
N TRP A 95 28.61 15.39 -25.27
CA TRP A 95 29.17 14.61 -26.37
C TRP A 95 30.67 14.79 -26.49
N ASN A 96 31.19 16.00 -26.30
CA ASN A 96 32.62 16.27 -26.27
C ASN A 96 33.29 15.57 -25.08
N GLU A 97 32.66 15.59 -23.90
CA GLU A 97 33.17 14.89 -22.73
C GLU A 97 33.18 13.37 -22.93
N TRP A 98 32.07 12.79 -23.40
CA TRP A 98 31.98 11.37 -23.72
C TRP A 98 33.01 10.93 -24.77
N SER A 99 33.19 11.74 -25.82
CA SER A 99 34.12 11.43 -26.92
C SER A 99 35.59 11.48 -26.48
N ASN A 100 35.92 12.27 -25.46
CA ASN A 100 37.27 12.42 -24.92
C ASN A 100 37.46 11.73 -23.56
N TRP A 101 36.51 10.90 -23.13
CA TRP A 101 36.49 10.30 -21.80
C TRP A 101 37.68 9.34 -21.59
N PRO A 102 38.58 9.61 -20.61
CA PRO A 102 39.85 8.89 -20.48
C PRO A 102 39.75 7.50 -19.87
N GLY A 103 38.64 7.15 -19.21
CA GLY A 103 38.47 5.87 -18.49
C GLY A 103 37.51 4.90 -19.19
N ARG A 104 38.02 4.06 -20.09
CA ARG A 104 37.36 2.80 -20.52
C ARG A 104 37.92 1.59 -19.76
N GLU A 105 38.28 1.75 -18.49
CA GLU A 105 38.88 0.66 -17.71
C GLU A 105 37.82 -0.31 -17.20
N ILE A 106 38.09 -1.60 -17.42
CA ILE A 106 37.30 -2.73 -16.92
C ILE A 106 37.67 -2.93 -15.45
N ASN A 107 36.69 -3.01 -14.54
CA ASN A 107 36.97 -3.42 -13.17
C ASN A 107 37.33 -4.91 -13.15
N ILE A 108 38.61 -5.19 -12.96
CA ILE A 108 39.22 -6.53 -12.99
C ILE A 108 38.63 -7.49 -11.94
N ASN A 109 37.89 -6.99 -10.94
CA ASN A 109 37.31 -7.78 -9.87
C ASN A 109 35.84 -8.18 -10.10
N THR A 110 35.10 -7.50 -10.99
CA THR A 110 33.66 -7.76 -11.22
C THR A 110 33.30 -8.08 -12.66
N GLY A 111 34.15 -7.77 -13.64
CA GLY A 111 33.87 -8.02 -15.06
C GLY A 111 32.85 -7.07 -15.69
N ASP A 112 32.30 -6.12 -14.94
CA ASP A 112 31.36 -5.10 -15.44
C ASP A 112 32.10 -3.82 -15.89
N LEU A 113 31.61 -3.23 -16.99
CA LEU A 113 32.06 -1.95 -17.55
C LEU A 113 31.76 -0.80 -16.58
N GLN A 114 32.78 -0.05 -16.16
CA GLN A 114 32.63 1.05 -15.19
C GLN A 114 32.08 2.37 -15.77
N GLY A 115 31.28 2.32 -16.84
CA GLY A 115 30.65 3.53 -17.38
C GLY A 115 29.87 3.24 -18.66
N THR A 116 28.64 2.76 -18.52
CA THR A 116 27.73 2.71 -19.67
C THR A 116 27.37 4.13 -20.10
N PHE A 117 27.03 4.32 -21.38
CA PHE A 117 26.55 5.62 -21.87
C PHE A 117 25.35 6.15 -21.07
N LEU A 118 24.49 5.23 -20.59
CA LEU A 118 23.39 5.55 -19.69
C LEU A 118 23.87 6.06 -18.33
N ALA A 119 24.85 5.41 -17.70
CA ALA A 119 25.41 5.86 -16.43
C ALA A 119 26.09 7.24 -16.56
N PHE A 120 26.78 7.48 -17.67
CA PHE A 120 27.36 8.79 -18.00
C PHE A 120 26.29 9.88 -18.12
N ILE A 121 25.20 9.62 -18.85
CA ILE A 121 24.07 10.55 -18.98
C ILE A 121 23.43 10.81 -17.61
N LEU A 122 23.17 9.76 -16.83
CA LEU A 122 22.57 9.89 -15.49
C LEU A 122 23.47 10.67 -14.52
N GLY A 123 24.78 10.63 -14.69
CA GLY A 123 25.71 11.47 -13.92
C GLY A 123 25.57 12.97 -14.19
N HIS A 124 25.08 13.35 -15.38
CA HIS A 124 24.86 14.73 -15.78
C HIS A 124 23.48 15.28 -15.39
N VAL A 125 22.55 14.41 -15.00
CA VAL A 125 21.25 14.82 -14.46
C VAL A 125 21.41 15.02 -12.95
N LYS A 126 21.50 16.28 -12.50
CA LYS A 126 21.60 16.60 -11.07
C LYS A 126 20.39 16.03 -10.32
N LYS A 127 20.63 15.40 -9.17
CA LYS A 127 19.61 14.85 -8.25
C LYS A 127 19.15 15.89 -7.20
N GLU A 128 19.15 17.17 -7.52
CA GLU A 128 18.57 18.15 -6.60
C GLU A 128 17.05 18.09 -6.75
N ASN A 129 16.36 17.75 -5.67
CA ASN A 129 14.90 17.74 -5.64
C ASN A 129 14.42 19.17 -5.37
N ALA A 130 13.57 19.72 -6.24
CA ALA A 130 12.77 20.89 -5.89
C ALA A 130 11.66 20.43 -4.93
N TYR A 131 11.84 20.67 -3.62
CA TYR A 131 10.84 20.37 -2.59
C TYR A 131 9.72 21.42 -2.50
N THR A 132 9.73 22.41 -3.39
CA THR A 132 8.89 23.61 -3.30
C THR A 132 7.77 23.59 -4.33
N ASP A 133 6.64 24.18 -3.95
CA ASP A 133 5.49 24.42 -4.85
C ASP A 133 5.73 25.64 -5.77
N ASP A 134 6.95 26.19 -5.79
CA ASP A 134 7.33 27.30 -6.64
C ASP A 134 7.82 26.78 -8.00
N ASP A 135 6.98 26.99 -9.02
CA ASP A 135 7.29 26.70 -10.43
C ASP A 135 8.64 27.27 -10.88
N SER A 136 9.10 28.39 -10.31
CA SER A 136 10.37 29.01 -10.68
C SER A 136 11.58 28.20 -10.21
N GLU A 137 11.49 27.53 -9.06
CA GLU A 137 12.55 26.63 -8.59
C GLU A 137 12.58 25.31 -9.36
N TRP A 138 11.42 24.78 -9.74
CA TRP A 138 11.31 23.66 -10.67
C TRP A 138 11.95 23.98 -12.02
N ARG A 139 11.66 25.16 -12.57
CA ARG A 139 12.26 25.65 -13.82
C ARG A 139 13.77 25.80 -13.68
N ARG A 140 14.25 26.39 -12.59
CA ARG A 140 15.70 26.49 -12.30
C ARG A 140 16.37 25.11 -12.26
N CYS A 141 15.74 24.13 -11.62
CA CYS A 141 16.29 22.76 -11.55
C CYS A 141 16.35 22.08 -12.92
N LEU A 142 15.36 22.31 -13.79
CA LEU A 142 15.35 21.82 -15.17
C LEU A 142 16.40 22.54 -16.05
N ASP A 143 16.57 23.84 -15.85
CA ASP A 143 17.60 24.65 -16.51
C ASP A 143 19.00 24.18 -16.13
N GLU A 144 19.23 23.86 -14.85
CA GLU A 144 20.49 23.26 -14.38
C GLU A 144 20.75 21.87 -14.94
N CYS A 145 19.70 21.13 -15.32
CA CYS A 145 19.80 19.86 -16.04
C CYS A 145 19.97 20.04 -17.57
N GLY A 146 20.03 21.29 -18.06
CA GLY A 146 20.30 21.64 -19.45
C GLY A 146 19.12 21.45 -20.41
N LYS A 147 17.88 21.62 -19.95
CA LYS A 147 16.66 21.57 -20.79
C LYS A 147 16.31 22.97 -21.37
N PRO A 148 15.72 23.07 -22.58
CA PRO A 148 15.43 24.37 -23.21
C PRO A 148 14.25 25.13 -22.58
N GLN A 149 14.34 26.48 -22.53
CA GLN A 149 13.28 27.41 -22.12
C GLN A 149 12.22 27.63 -23.22
N ASN A 150 10.98 27.92 -22.84
CA ASN A 150 10.01 28.59 -23.72
C ASN A 150 9.98 30.09 -23.40
N GLU A 151 10.17 30.93 -24.42
CA GLU A 151 9.84 32.35 -24.35
C GLU A 151 8.32 32.50 -24.19
N SER A 152 7.91 33.16 -23.11
CA SER A 152 6.53 33.58 -22.86
C SER A 152 6.12 34.64 -23.87
N THR A 153 5.07 34.38 -24.64
CA THR A 153 4.33 35.37 -25.42
C THR A 153 3.70 36.41 -24.50
N ASP A 154 4.18 37.64 -24.54
CA ASP A 154 3.42 38.86 -24.23
C ASP A 154 3.49 39.82 -25.44
N ALA A 155 2.36 40.48 -25.68
CA ALA A 155 1.98 41.21 -26.89
C ALA A 155 2.91 42.38 -27.30
N ASN A 156 3.12 42.60 -28.61
CA ASN A 156 2.54 43.73 -29.39
C ASN A 156 3.03 43.76 -30.88
N GLU A 157 2.06 43.89 -31.81
CA GLU A 157 2.08 44.61 -33.11
C GLU A 157 3.31 44.64 -34.07
N ARG A 158 3.22 44.00 -35.26
CA ARG A 158 2.98 44.61 -36.61
C ARG A 158 3.53 43.78 -37.81
N ALA A 159 2.67 43.69 -38.82
CA ALA A 159 2.75 43.14 -40.19
C ALA A 159 4.12 42.98 -40.90
N GLN A 160 4.34 41.78 -41.49
CA GLN A 160 4.51 41.53 -42.94
C GLN A 160 4.54 40.01 -43.26
N PRO A 161 4.03 39.54 -44.42
CA PRO A 161 3.99 38.13 -44.80
C PRO A 161 5.24 37.71 -45.60
N ASP A 162 5.41 36.38 -45.73
CA ASP A 162 6.43 35.62 -46.47
C ASP A 162 7.77 35.35 -45.78
N ARG A 163 7.84 34.18 -45.14
CA ARG A 163 8.95 33.22 -45.30
C ARG A 163 8.50 31.80 -44.94
N LEU A 164 8.60 30.91 -45.92
CA LEU A 164 8.57 29.47 -45.75
C LEU A 164 9.74 29.00 -44.85
N GLN A 165 9.49 27.89 -44.14
CA GLN A 165 10.45 26.98 -43.48
C GLN A 165 11.12 27.45 -42.18
N SER A 166 10.60 26.94 -41.06
CA SER A 166 11.33 26.02 -40.16
C SER A 166 10.41 25.64 -39.01
N GLN A 167 9.81 24.44 -39.04
CA GLN A 167 9.16 23.88 -37.85
C GLN A 167 10.26 23.51 -36.85
N SER A 168 10.52 24.36 -35.87
CA SER A 168 11.21 23.97 -34.65
C SER A 168 10.25 23.13 -33.80
N PRO A 169 10.54 21.86 -33.47
CA PRO A 169 9.73 21.10 -32.56
C PRO A 169 10.27 21.30 -31.14
N ALA A 170 10.13 22.50 -30.59
CA ALA A 170 10.26 22.70 -29.14
C ALA A 170 8.88 22.55 -28.47
N ALA A 171 8.18 21.46 -28.79
CA ALA A 171 7.08 21.04 -27.93
C ALA A 171 7.74 20.44 -26.69
N ILE A 172 7.74 21.20 -25.58
CA ILE A 172 8.04 20.68 -24.25
C ILE A 172 7.35 19.32 -24.16
N SER A 173 8.14 18.25 -23.98
CA SER A 173 7.58 16.92 -23.82
C SER A 173 6.80 16.94 -22.52
N THR A 174 5.49 17.14 -22.62
CA THR A 174 4.58 17.01 -21.48
C THR A 174 4.73 15.59 -20.96
N LEU A 175 4.38 15.37 -19.68
CA LEU A 175 4.41 14.03 -19.10
C LEU A 175 3.70 13.00 -20.01
N GLU A 176 2.66 13.39 -20.73
CA GLU A 176 1.89 12.59 -21.68
C GLU A 176 2.64 12.24 -22.98
N GLY A 177 3.62 13.06 -23.39
CA GLY A 177 4.45 12.86 -24.56
C GLY A 177 5.59 11.85 -24.36
N LEU A 178 5.81 11.39 -23.13
CA LEU A 178 6.82 10.37 -22.85
C LEU A 178 6.46 9.01 -23.48
N PRO A 179 7.46 8.18 -23.79
CA PRO A 179 7.23 6.82 -24.27
C PRO A 179 6.43 5.98 -23.26
N PRO A 180 5.58 5.03 -23.72
CA PRO A 180 4.74 4.22 -22.84
C PRO A 180 5.52 3.39 -21.82
N GLU A 181 6.76 3.00 -22.15
CA GLU A 181 7.68 2.28 -21.27
C GLU A 181 8.10 3.16 -20.09
N VAL A 182 8.31 4.45 -20.34
CA VAL A 182 8.62 5.44 -19.30
C VAL A 182 7.40 5.68 -18.43
N HIS A 183 6.20 5.79 -19.01
CA HIS A 183 4.96 5.84 -18.21
C HIS A 183 4.81 4.62 -17.30
N ARG A 184 5.05 3.41 -17.81
CA ARG A 184 4.97 2.19 -17.00
C ARG A 184 5.98 2.20 -15.87
N LEU A 185 7.23 2.62 -16.13
CA LEU A 185 8.26 2.71 -15.10
C LEU A 185 7.87 3.73 -14.02
N LEU A 186 7.43 4.92 -14.43
CA LEU A 186 6.95 5.95 -13.51
C LEU A 186 5.81 5.43 -12.64
N LEU A 187 4.76 4.88 -13.27
CA LEU A 187 3.62 4.31 -12.55
C LEU A 187 4.03 3.18 -11.59
N SER A 188 5.05 2.37 -11.93
CA SER A 188 5.52 1.27 -11.07
C SER A 188 6.28 1.71 -9.81
N MET A 189 6.68 2.99 -9.74
CA MET A 189 7.37 3.57 -8.58
C MET A 189 6.41 4.28 -7.62
N LEU A 190 5.16 4.49 -8.03
CA LEU A 190 4.16 5.21 -7.24
C LEU A 190 3.46 4.30 -6.24
N GLY A 191 3.02 4.87 -5.11
CA GLY A 191 2.06 4.24 -4.22
C GLY A 191 0.64 4.30 -4.78
N ILE A 192 -0.32 3.78 -4.03
CA ILE A 192 -1.72 3.67 -4.46
C ILE A 192 -2.33 5.06 -4.72
N ASP A 193 -2.11 6.00 -3.81
CA ASP A 193 -2.71 7.33 -3.87
C ASP A 193 -2.09 8.17 -5.00
N GLU A 194 -0.76 8.15 -5.14
CA GLU A 194 -0.07 8.89 -6.20
C GLU A 194 -0.40 8.29 -7.58
N MET A 195 -0.43 6.96 -7.69
CA MET A 195 -0.83 6.30 -8.94
C MET A 195 -2.27 6.66 -9.31
N ARG A 196 -3.20 6.63 -8.34
CA ARG A 196 -4.61 7.01 -8.57
C ARG A 196 -4.72 8.46 -9.04
N ALA A 197 -4.03 9.39 -8.38
CA ALA A 197 -4.04 10.80 -8.75
C ALA A 197 -3.51 11.00 -10.18
N LEU A 198 -2.37 10.39 -10.50
CA LEU A 198 -1.75 10.54 -11.81
C LEU A 198 -2.61 9.92 -12.93
N VAL A 199 -3.12 8.70 -12.72
CA VAL A 199 -4.01 8.02 -13.66
C VAL A 199 -5.32 8.81 -13.88
N SER A 200 -5.82 9.48 -12.84
CA SER A 200 -7.05 10.30 -12.96
C SER A 200 -6.80 11.65 -13.63
N SER A 201 -5.56 12.14 -13.63
CA SER A 201 -5.21 13.45 -14.17
C SER A 201 -5.06 13.49 -15.70
N SER A 202 -4.85 12.33 -16.34
CA SER A 202 -4.57 12.26 -17.78
C SER A 202 -5.22 11.04 -18.44
N PRO A 203 -6.06 11.23 -19.48
CA PRO A 203 -6.60 10.13 -20.28
C PRO A 203 -5.52 9.30 -20.97
N VAL A 204 -4.39 9.92 -21.34
CA VAL A 204 -3.26 9.24 -21.97
C VAL A 204 -2.62 8.28 -20.97
N ILE A 205 -2.32 8.77 -19.77
CA ILE A 205 -1.73 7.94 -18.70
C ILE A 205 -2.72 6.86 -18.25
N HIS A 206 -4.02 7.18 -18.18
CA HIS A 206 -5.06 6.19 -17.90
C HIS A 206 -5.07 5.05 -18.94
N ALA A 207 -4.99 5.38 -20.23
CA ALA A 207 -4.89 4.37 -21.27
C ALA A 207 -3.62 3.51 -21.14
N ARG A 208 -2.49 4.09 -20.69
CA ARG A 208 -1.27 3.31 -20.41
C ARG A 208 -1.43 2.39 -19.21
N TYR A 209 -2.03 2.89 -18.14
CA TYR A 209 -2.32 2.13 -16.94
C TYR A 209 -3.17 0.89 -17.26
N LEU A 210 -4.19 1.01 -18.11
CA LEU A 210 -5.06 -0.11 -18.48
C LEU A 210 -4.32 -1.26 -19.19
N VAL A 211 -3.25 -0.98 -19.93
CA VAL A 211 -2.53 -2.02 -20.70
C VAL A 211 -1.78 -3.01 -19.80
N ASP A 212 -1.29 -2.57 -18.64
CA ASP A 212 -0.58 -3.42 -17.68
C ASP A 212 -1.07 -3.22 -16.25
N ARG A 213 -2.39 -3.05 -16.12
CA ARG A 213 -3.08 -2.68 -14.89
C ARG A 213 -2.72 -3.57 -13.71
N ARG A 214 -2.74 -4.88 -13.92
CA ARG A 214 -2.41 -5.89 -12.90
C ARG A 214 -1.02 -5.69 -12.32
N TYR A 215 0.00 -5.55 -13.17
CA TYR A 215 1.38 -5.32 -12.74
C TYR A 215 1.50 -4.00 -11.96
N LEU A 216 0.94 -2.92 -12.51
CA LEU A 216 1.01 -1.60 -11.91
C LEU A 216 0.30 -1.54 -10.55
N LEU A 217 -0.87 -2.18 -10.43
CA LEU A 217 -1.56 -2.32 -9.15
C LEU A 217 -0.71 -3.09 -8.12
N CYS A 218 -0.13 -4.23 -8.51
CA CYS A 218 0.74 -5.00 -7.62
C CYS A 218 1.96 -4.18 -7.17
N ARG A 219 2.59 -3.44 -8.09
CA ARG A 219 3.72 -2.55 -7.75
C ARG A 219 3.29 -1.42 -6.83
N SER A 220 2.13 -0.81 -7.05
CA SER A 220 1.62 0.25 -6.17
C SER A 220 1.29 -0.26 -4.76
N LEU A 221 0.77 -1.49 -4.67
CA LEU A 221 0.52 -2.16 -3.40
C LEU A 221 1.82 -2.48 -2.67
N ASP A 222 2.84 -2.97 -3.37
CA ASP A 222 4.18 -3.22 -2.82
C ASP A 222 4.81 -1.92 -2.31
N ASN A 223 4.75 -0.83 -3.09
CA ASN A 223 5.28 0.47 -2.71
C ASN A 223 4.56 1.08 -1.49
N THR A 224 3.27 0.79 -1.32
CA THR A 224 2.43 1.35 -0.23
C THR A 224 2.47 0.50 1.03
N LEU A 225 2.33 -0.82 0.89
CA LEU A 225 2.17 -1.75 2.00
C LEU A 225 3.50 -2.41 2.41
N GLY A 226 4.47 -2.50 1.50
CA GLY A 226 5.75 -3.19 1.73
C GLY A 226 5.55 -4.58 2.34
N CYS A 227 6.13 -4.79 3.53
CA CYS A 227 6.04 -6.07 4.24
C CYS A 227 4.63 -6.46 4.71
N VAL A 228 3.67 -5.53 4.68
CA VAL A 228 2.26 -5.78 5.05
C VAL A 228 1.45 -6.37 3.89
N PHE A 229 2.00 -6.40 2.67
CA PHE A 229 1.29 -6.87 1.49
C PHE A 229 0.77 -8.32 1.63
N ILE A 230 1.55 -9.20 2.28
CA ILE A 230 1.14 -10.59 2.57
C ILE A 230 -0.10 -10.64 3.47
N ASP A 231 -0.18 -9.75 4.46
CA ASP A 231 -1.33 -9.67 5.38
C ASP A 231 -2.58 -9.21 4.63
N ALA A 232 -2.43 -8.24 3.74
CA ALA A 232 -3.50 -7.72 2.92
C ALA A 232 -4.07 -8.78 1.95
N LEU A 233 -3.20 -9.57 1.31
CA LEU A 233 -3.61 -10.69 0.45
C LEU A 233 -4.33 -11.79 1.25
N ALA A 234 -3.81 -12.14 2.43
CA ALA A 234 -4.45 -13.14 3.29
C ALA A 234 -5.85 -12.70 3.73
N VAL A 235 -6.03 -11.41 4.06
CA VAL A 235 -7.34 -10.83 4.36
C VAL A 235 -8.26 -10.91 3.15
N PHE A 236 -7.81 -10.50 1.97
CA PHE A 236 -8.63 -10.54 0.77
C PHE A 236 -9.11 -11.96 0.46
N ARG A 237 -8.20 -12.95 0.44
CA ARG A 237 -8.53 -14.36 0.15
C ARG A 237 -9.48 -14.96 1.16
N SER A 238 -9.27 -14.68 2.44
CA SER A 238 -10.14 -15.15 3.52
C SER A 238 -11.47 -14.40 3.63
N SER A 239 -11.61 -13.25 2.97
CA SER A 239 -12.84 -12.44 2.99
C SER A 239 -13.91 -12.90 1.99
N SER A 240 -13.62 -13.87 1.13
CA SER A 240 -14.55 -14.32 0.09
C SER A 240 -15.72 -15.14 0.66
N ALA A 241 -16.87 -15.06 0.01
CA ALA A 241 -18.04 -15.90 0.35
C ALA A 241 -17.73 -17.40 0.20
N ASP A 242 -16.88 -17.78 -0.76
CA ASP A 242 -16.48 -19.17 -0.96
C ASP A 242 -15.58 -19.67 0.18
N PHE A 243 -14.64 -18.84 0.66
CA PHE A 243 -13.87 -19.16 1.86
C PHE A 243 -14.79 -19.35 3.07
N ALA A 244 -15.76 -18.47 3.27
CA ALA A 244 -16.72 -18.56 4.37
C ALA A 244 -17.55 -19.87 4.32
N LYS A 245 -17.98 -20.30 3.13
CA LYS A 245 -18.72 -21.57 2.94
C LYS A 245 -17.85 -22.80 3.18
N LEU A 246 -16.60 -22.77 2.75
CA LEU A 246 -15.64 -23.88 2.90
C LEU A 246 -14.91 -23.86 4.24
N ARG A 247 -15.29 -22.97 5.16
CA ARG A 247 -14.58 -22.77 6.41
C ARG A 247 -14.80 -23.96 7.35
N THR A 248 -13.76 -24.78 7.49
CA THR A 248 -13.66 -25.86 8.47
C THR A 248 -12.38 -25.70 9.30
N ARG A 249 -12.25 -26.43 10.41
CA ARG A 249 -11.04 -26.42 11.24
C ARG A 249 -9.80 -26.80 10.42
N GLU A 250 -9.91 -27.79 9.55
CA GLU A 250 -8.83 -28.28 8.69
C GLU A 250 -8.43 -27.23 7.64
N ASN A 251 -9.42 -26.61 6.98
CA ASN A 251 -9.17 -25.61 5.96
C ASN A 251 -8.55 -24.34 6.54
N VAL A 252 -9.02 -23.89 7.71
CA VAL A 252 -8.42 -22.75 8.44
C VAL A 252 -6.99 -23.08 8.87
N THR A 253 -6.74 -24.28 9.38
CA THR A 253 -5.38 -24.71 9.78
C THR A 253 -4.44 -24.79 8.58
N GLY A 254 -4.90 -25.35 7.46
CA GLY A 254 -4.14 -25.40 6.21
C GLY A 254 -3.84 -24.02 5.65
N PHE A 255 -4.82 -23.11 5.69
CA PHE A 255 -4.65 -21.72 5.29
C PHE A 255 -3.58 -21.00 6.15
N LEU A 256 -3.63 -21.17 7.48
CA LEU A 256 -2.66 -20.57 8.39
C LEU A 256 -1.23 -21.08 8.16
N LYS A 257 -1.08 -22.36 7.79
CA LYS A 257 0.22 -22.91 7.42
C LYS A 257 0.77 -22.27 6.14
N LEU A 258 -0.05 -22.19 5.09
CA LEU A 258 0.34 -21.51 3.84
C LEU A 258 0.73 -20.05 4.08
N TYR A 259 -0.05 -19.36 4.91
CA TYR A 259 0.23 -17.99 5.30
C TYR A 259 1.54 -17.84 6.06
N GLN A 260 1.83 -18.76 7.00
CA GLN A 260 3.11 -18.78 7.72
C GLN A 260 4.29 -19.01 6.78
N ASP A 261 4.16 -19.96 5.84
CA ASP A 261 5.20 -20.26 4.84
C ASP A 261 5.48 -19.04 3.96
N GLN A 262 4.44 -18.30 3.55
CA GLN A 262 4.56 -17.07 2.77
C GLN A 262 5.24 -15.93 3.54
N ARG A 263 4.95 -15.78 4.84
CA ARG A 263 5.66 -14.80 5.68
C ARG A 263 7.14 -15.14 5.88
N GLY A 264 7.45 -16.44 5.97
CA GLY A 264 8.79 -16.94 6.28
C GLY A 264 9.73 -16.99 5.07
N ALA A 265 9.23 -16.79 3.87
CA ALA A 265 10.02 -16.80 2.65
C ALA A 265 10.95 -15.57 2.58
N THR A 266 12.23 -15.75 2.91
CA THR A 266 13.23 -14.69 3.05
C THR A 266 13.67 -14.05 1.73
N GLU A 267 13.29 -14.57 0.56
CA GLU A 267 14.00 -14.25 -0.70
C GLU A 267 13.19 -13.81 -1.92
N GLN A 268 11.87 -13.67 -1.87
CA GLN A 268 11.16 -13.03 -2.98
C GLN A 268 10.03 -12.14 -2.47
N PRO A 269 10.02 -10.82 -2.81
CA PRO A 269 8.75 -10.10 -2.83
C PRO A 269 7.83 -10.96 -3.67
N LEU A 270 6.63 -11.30 -3.19
CA LEU A 270 5.62 -11.97 -4.00
C LEU A 270 5.57 -11.21 -5.33
N LEU A 271 6.20 -11.79 -6.35
CA LEU A 271 6.29 -11.15 -7.64
C LEU A 271 4.85 -10.93 -8.11
N PRO A 272 4.61 -9.91 -8.95
CA PRO A 272 3.33 -9.71 -9.63
C PRO A 272 2.89 -10.89 -10.52
N ARG A 273 3.29 -12.15 -10.30
CA ARG A 273 2.89 -13.31 -11.10
C ARG A 273 1.72 -14.08 -10.47
N ASP A 274 1.70 -14.23 -9.15
CA ASP A 274 0.69 -15.08 -8.48
C ASP A 274 -0.56 -14.32 -8.01
N VAL A 275 -0.54 -12.99 -8.09
CA VAL A 275 -1.67 -12.13 -7.73
C VAL A 275 -2.51 -11.85 -8.98
N GLY A 276 -3.78 -12.24 -8.91
CA GLY A 276 -4.77 -11.93 -9.95
C GLY A 276 -5.09 -10.44 -10.01
N GLU A 277 -5.57 -9.94 -11.16
CA GLU A 277 -6.00 -8.54 -11.25
C GLU A 277 -7.14 -8.23 -10.26
N ASP A 278 -8.13 -9.13 -10.16
CA ASP A 278 -9.25 -8.97 -9.23
C ASP A 278 -8.80 -8.96 -7.77
N GLU A 279 -7.77 -9.74 -7.42
CA GLU A 279 -7.17 -9.71 -6.08
C GLU A 279 -6.51 -8.35 -5.82
N ALA A 280 -5.70 -7.86 -6.76
CA ALA A 280 -5.02 -6.57 -6.61
C ALA A 280 -6.03 -5.41 -6.50
N VAL A 281 -7.06 -5.40 -7.34
CA VAL A 281 -8.15 -4.42 -7.29
C VAL A 281 -8.88 -4.51 -5.94
N GLY A 282 -9.22 -5.72 -5.50
CA GLY A 282 -9.93 -5.94 -4.24
C GLY A 282 -9.13 -5.48 -3.03
N VAL A 283 -7.82 -5.74 -2.99
CA VAL A 283 -6.94 -5.24 -1.92
C VAL A 283 -6.87 -3.72 -1.92
N VAL A 284 -6.69 -3.08 -3.09
CA VAL A 284 -6.70 -1.60 -3.19
C VAL A 284 -8.02 -1.01 -2.71
N MET A 285 -9.14 -1.60 -3.12
CA MET A 285 -10.48 -1.15 -2.72
C MET A 285 -10.67 -1.24 -1.21
N PHE A 286 -10.31 -2.37 -0.60
CA PHE A 286 -10.40 -2.56 0.85
C PHE A 286 -9.45 -1.61 1.61
N HIS A 287 -8.22 -1.44 1.11
CA HIS A 287 -7.24 -0.54 1.71
C HIS A 287 -7.76 0.91 1.75
N ASN A 288 -8.14 1.46 0.60
CA ASN A 288 -8.54 2.86 0.48
C ASN A 288 -9.90 3.14 1.11
N SER A 289 -10.83 2.19 1.04
CA SER A 289 -12.21 2.42 1.49
C SER A 289 -12.44 2.10 2.96
N ILE A 290 -11.60 1.26 3.58
CA ILE A 290 -11.82 0.75 4.94
C ILE A 290 -10.59 0.96 5.82
N VAL A 291 -9.43 0.41 5.43
CA VAL A 291 -8.23 0.38 6.29
C VAL A 291 -7.67 1.78 6.50
N GLN A 292 -7.44 2.54 5.43
CA GLN A 292 -6.82 3.87 5.51
C GLN A 292 -7.69 4.88 6.29
N PRO A 293 -9.02 4.98 6.06
CA PRO A 293 -9.88 5.85 6.89
C PRO A 293 -9.88 5.45 8.36
N LEU A 294 -9.99 4.16 8.66
CA LEU A 294 -9.95 3.67 10.04
C LEU A 294 -8.60 3.92 10.70
N ALA A 295 -7.47 3.75 9.98
CA ALA A 295 -6.14 4.01 10.50
C ALA A 295 -5.97 5.47 10.92
N ARG A 296 -6.40 6.41 10.07
CA ARG A 296 -6.38 7.86 10.39
C ARG A 296 -7.25 8.19 11.60
N TYR A 297 -8.42 7.56 11.71
CA TYR A 297 -9.32 7.77 12.84
C TYR A 297 -8.77 7.15 14.13
N TYR A 298 -8.23 5.93 14.08
CA TYR A 298 -7.57 5.27 15.19
C TYR A 298 -6.40 6.11 15.71
N PHE A 299 -5.56 6.63 14.80
CA PHE A 299 -4.44 7.51 15.13
C PHE A 299 -4.91 8.71 15.97
N SER A 300 -5.94 9.41 15.48
CA SER A 300 -6.51 10.58 16.16
C SER A 300 -7.15 10.21 17.51
N TRP A 301 -7.85 9.07 17.55
CA TRP A 301 -8.54 8.59 18.76
C TRP A 301 -7.56 8.18 19.86
N SER A 302 -6.54 7.39 19.53
CA SER A 302 -5.58 6.84 20.49
C SER A 302 -4.65 7.93 21.06
N LEU A 303 -4.12 8.82 20.22
CA LEU A 303 -3.37 9.98 20.68
C LEU A 303 -4.25 10.97 21.45
N GLY A 304 -5.52 11.11 21.05
CA GLY A 304 -6.50 11.92 21.78
C GLY A 304 -6.82 11.37 23.16
N ASN A 305 -6.87 10.04 23.33
CA ASN A 305 -7.00 9.41 24.64
C ASN A 305 -5.76 9.66 25.49
N LEU A 306 -4.57 9.42 24.92
CA LEU A 306 -3.30 9.63 25.62
C LEU A 306 -3.13 11.08 26.08
N ALA A 307 -3.48 12.05 25.24
CA ALA A 307 -3.39 13.48 25.58
C ALA A 307 -4.37 13.95 26.68
N ARG A 308 -5.36 13.13 27.05
CA ARG A 308 -6.26 13.41 28.19
C ARG A 308 -5.67 12.95 29.52
N GLU A 309 -4.65 12.12 29.49
CA GLU A 309 -4.00 11.62 30.70
C GLU A 309 -3.17 12.71 31.36
N GLN A 310 -3.17 12.71 32.69
CA GLN A 310 -2.41 13.68 33.46
C GLN A 310 -0.91 13.52 33.19
N GLY A 311 -0.28 14.60 32.73
CA GLY A 311 1.16 14.60 32.43
C GLY A 311 1.51 14.27 30.97
N ALA A 312 0.54 13.85 30.15
CA ALA A 312 0.76 13.69 28.71
C ALA A 312 0.77 15.04 27.98
N LEU A 313 1.54 15.12 26.89
CA LEU A 313 1.59 16.26 25.98
C LEU A 313 0.93 15.92 24.63
N GLN A 314 0.31 16.92 24.01
CA GLN A 314 -0.31 16.76 22.69
C GLN A 314 0.75 16.58 21.60
N SER A 315 0.47 15.70 20.64
CA SER A 315 1.26 15.55 19.41
C SER A 315 0.39 15.88 18.21
N HIS A 316 0.84 16.83 17.39
CA HIS A 316 0.19 17.19 16.13
C HIS A 316 0.95 16.66 14.90
N GLU A 317 2.06 15.95 15.10
CA GLU A 317 2.85 15.41 14.00
C GLU A 317 2.16 14.20 13.37
N PRO A 318 2.18 14.08 12.03
CA PRO A 318 1.66 12.90 11.35
C PRO A 318 2.42 11.64 11.80
N PRO A 319 1.82 10.44 11.65
CA PRO A 319 2.51 9.19 11.95
C PRO A 319 3.78 9.03 11.11
N SER A 320 4.83 8.46 11.70
CA SER A 320 6.00 8.02 10.94
C SER A 320 5.62 6.86 10.02
N ARG A 321 6.42 6.60 8.97
CA ARG A 321 6.21 5.41 8.12
C ARG A 321 6.19 4.11 8.91
N THR A 322 6.98 4.01 9.99
CA THR A 322 7.03 2.82 10.83
C THR A 322 5.76 2.69 11.67
N GLU A 323 5.27 3.77 12.26
CA GLU A 323 4.01 3.78 13.02
C GLU A 323 2.81 3.43 12.12
N GLU A 324 2.76 4.02 10.93
CA GLU A 324 1.74 3.71 9.92
C GLU A 324 1.80 2.24 9.51
N THR A 325 3.00 1.70 9.26
CA THR A 325 3.19 0.27 8.95
C THR A 325 2.68 -0.62 10.07
N ARG A 326 3.02 -0.34 11.34
CA ARG A 326 2.52 -1.11 12.50
C ARG A 326 1.01 -1.06 12.60
N LEU A 327 0.41 0.11 12.41
CA LEU A 327 -1.04 0.31 12.48
C LEU A 327 -1.79 -0.45 11.37
N VAL A 328 -1.39 -0.25 10.11
CA VAL A 328 -2.00 -0.92 8.96
C VAL A 328 -1.85 -2.44 9.08
N ARG A 329 -0.68 -2.91 9.51
CA ARG A 329 -0.43 -4.34 9.79
C ARG A 329 -1.35 -4.89 10.87
N ALA A 330 -1.53 -4.17 11.97
CA ALA A 330 -2.43 -4.54 13.05
C ALA A 330 -3.88 -4.68 12.56
N MET A 331 -4.34 -3.74 11.73
CA MET A 331 -5.68 -3.77 11.14
C MET A 331 -5.90 -4.99 10.26
N TYR A 332 -4.97 -5.29 9.35
CA TYR A 332 -5.09 -6.48 8.51
C TYR A 332 -5.08 -7.76 9.34
N ARG A 333 -4.20 -7.89 10.34
CA ARG A 333 -4.15 -9.10 11.18
C ARG A 333 -5.38 -9.24 12.08
N PHE A 334 -5.92 -8.13 12.60
CA PHE A 334 -7.21 -8.13 13.27
C PHE A 334 -8.33 -8.63 12.33
N GLN A 335 -8.44 -8.06 11.13
CA GLN A 335 -9.44 -8.49 10.14
C GLN A 335 -9.27 -9.96 9.75
N LEU A 336 -8.03 -10.44 9.62
CA LEU A 336 -7.74 -11.83 9.32
C LEU A 336 -8.30 -12.74 10.42
N SER A 337 -8.12 -12.38 11.70
CA SER A 337 -8.71 -13.14 12.81
C SER A 337 -10.24 -13.19 12.73
N CYS A 338 -10.90 -12.09 12.35
CA CYS A 338 -12.35 -12.03 12.14
C CYS A 338 -12.80 -12.97 11.02
N ASN A 339 -12.06 -13.05 9.92
CA ASN A 339 -12.37 -13.94 8.80
C ASN A 339 -12.19 -15.42 9.17
N LEU A 340 -11.16 -15.75 9.94
CA LEU A 340 -10.81 -17.13 10.27
C LEU A 340 -11.63 -17.72 11.42
N PHE A 341 -11.82 -16.96 12.49
CA PHE A 341 -12.44 -17.45 13.73
C PHE A 341 -13.75 -16.73 14.08
N GLY A 342 -13.93 -15.51 13.57
CA GLY A 342 -15.10 -14.69 13.82
C GLY A 342 -16.29 -14.98 12.92
N ARG A 343 -17.31 -14.13 13.01
CA ARG A 343 -18.46 -14.18 12.10
C ARG A 343 -18.09 -13.68 10.70
N GLY A 344 -17.21 -12.68 10.58
CA GLY A 344 -16.88 -12.07 9.30
C GLY A 344 -18.10 -11.47 8.59
N LYS A 345 -17.94 -11.07 7.32
CA LYS A 345 -18.99 -10.42 6.51
C LYS A 345 -20.04 -11.39 5.96
N HIS A 346 -19.61 -12.58 5.57
CA HIS A 346 -20.42 -13.50 4.75
C HIS A 346 -20.90 -14.75 5.50
N ALA A 347 -20.66 -14.88 6.80
CA ALA A 347 -21.13 -16.08 7.50
C ALA A 347 -22.68 -16.10 7.56
N PRO A 348 -23.31 -17.23 7.19
CA PRO A 348 -24.71 -17.46 7.44
C PRO A 348 -25.07 -17.28 8.92
N THR A 349 -26.31 -16.89 9.18
CA THR A 349 -26.78 -16.66 10.56
C THR A 349 -26.66 -17.91 11.45
N LEU A 350 -26.72 -19.10 10.84
CA LEU A 350 -26.77 -20.42 11.49
C LEU A 350 -25.56 -21.33 11.16
N SER A 351 -24.35 -20.77 11.12
CA SER A 351 -23.16 -21.62 10.96
C SER A 351 -22.82 -22.39 12.25
N PRO A 352 -22.52 -23.69 12.18
CA PRO A 352 -22.04 -24.42 13.35
C PRO A 352 -20.67 -23.88 13.79
N PRO A 353 -20.35 -23.96 15.09
CA PRO A 353 -19.02 -23.62 15.59
C PRO A 353 -17.92 -24.43 14.92
N LEU A 354 -16.81 -23.79 14.58
CA LEU A 354 -15.62 -24.46 14.03
C LEU A 354 -14.88 -25.32 15.07
N GLY A 355 -15.28 -25.27 16.33
CA GLY A 355 -14.69 -26.06 17.42
C GLY A 355 -13.25 -25.67 17.74
N PHE A 356 -12.87 -24.40 17.57
CA PHE A 356 -11.59 -23.89 18.06
C PHE A 356 -11.72 -23.49 19.53
N GLU A 357 -10.86 -24.06 20.38
CA GLU A 357 -10.68 -23.58 21.75
C GLU A 357 -9.84 -22.29 21.75
N SER A 358 -9.98 -21.46 22.78
CA SER A 358 -9.21 -20.21 22.89
C SER A 358 -7.68 -20.44 22.83
N ALA A 359 -7.21 -21.54 23.42
CA ALA A 359 -5.81 -21.97 23.35
C ALA A 359 -5.39 -22.43 21.94
N ASP A 360 -6.31 -22.97 21.14
CA ASP A 360 -6.04 -23.32 19.74
C ASP A 360 -5.83 -22.07 18.90
N ILE A 361 -6.70 -21.05 19.05
CA ILE A 361 -6.58 -19.77 18.35
C ILE A 361 -5.24 -19.12 18.69
N LEU A 362 -4.90 -19.06 19.98
CA LEU A 362 -3.60 -18.54 20.42
C LEU A 362 -2.45 -19.30 19.75
N ARG A 363 -2.44 -20.65 19.82
CA ARG A 363 -1.36 -21.48 19.29
C ARG A 363 -1.23 -21.40 17.77
N LEU A 364 -2.34 -21.47 17.04
CA LEU A 364 -2.35 -21.56 15.58
C LEU A 364 -2.21 -20.19 14.91
N PHE A 365 -2.67 -19.12 15.57
CA PHE A 365 -2.69 -17.78 15.00
C PHE A 365 -1.75 -16.82 15.73
N LEU A 366 -1.94 -16.55 17.02
CA LEU A 366 -1.16 -15.52 17.72
C LEU A 366 0.32 -15.88 17.83
N CYS A 367 0.66 -17.16 17.99
CA CYS A 367 2.06 -17.62 18.00
C CYS A 367 2.79 -17.45 16.66
N LEU A 368 2.08 -17.13 15.56
CA LEU A 368 2.71 -16.78 14.29
C LEU A 368 3.48 -15.45 14.37
N PHE A 369 3.11 -14.58 15.32
CA PHE A 369 3.65 -13.22 15.44
C PHE A 369 4.56 -13.07 16.65
N GLU A 370 5.36 -12.02 16.66
CA GLU A 370 6.09 -11.62 17.84
C GLU A 370 5.15 -11.02 18.91
N PRO A 371 5.48 -11.09 20.21
CA PRO A 371 4.59 -10.61 21.28
C PRO A 371 4.07 -9.18 21.11
N TRP A 372 4.93 -8.25 20.67
CA TRP A 372 4.53 -6.87 20.42
C TRP A 372 3.57 -6.76 19.23
N GLU A 373 3.72 -7.59 18.21
CA GLU A 373 2.80 -7.65 17.07
C GLU A 373 1.43 -8.21 17.49
N VAL A 374 1.38 -9.11 18.47
CA VAL A 374 0.13 -9.58 19.07
C VAL A 374 -0.56 -8.44 19.83
N GLU A 375 0.19 -7.65 20.57
CA GLU A 375 -0.34 -6.46 21.25
C GLU A 375 -0.79 -5.37 20.28
N GLU A 376 -0.15 -5.23 19.11
CA GLU A 376 -0.64 -4.35 18.04
C GLU A 376 -2.07 -4.74 17.63
N ILE A 377 -2.33 -6.03 17.43
CA ILE A 377 -3.68 -6.56 17.14
C ILE A 377 -4.62 -6.30 18.31
N ALA A 378 -4.16 -6.53 19.55
CA ALA A 378 -4.95 -6.31 20.75
C ALA A 378 -5.40 -4.85 20.89
N CYS A 379 -4.55 -3.88 20.52
CA CYS A 379 -4.94 -2.46 20.51
C CYS A 379 -6.10 -2.18 19.53
N ILE A 380 -6.12 -2.81 18.36
CA ILE A 380 -7.23 -2.70 17.40
C ILE A 380 -8.50 -3.38 17.95
N ASN A 381 -8.35 -4.52 18.64
CA ASN A 381 -9.46 -5.18 19.32
C ASN A 381 -10.06 -4.27 20.41
N THR A 382 -9.25 -3.69 21.30
CA THR A 382 -9.69 -2.74 22.33
C THR A 382 -10.38 -1.52 21.72
N PHE A 383 -9.85 -0.99 20.60
CA PHE A 383 -10.50 0.08 19.86
C PHE A 383 -11.90 -0.31 19.37
N ALA A 384 -12.05 -1.49 18.75
CA ALA A 384 -13.34 -1.98 18.31
C ALA A 384 -14.30 -2.18 19.50
N THR A 385 -13.82 -2.78 20.59
CA THR A 385 -14.58 -2.99 21.83
C THR A 385 -15.16 -1.68 22.34
N GLU A 386 -14.35 -0.63 22.47
CA GLU A 386 -14.82 0.66 22.95
C GLU A 386 -15.87 1.32 22.04
N LYS A 387 -15.74 1.15 20.71
CA LYS A 387 -16.70 1.74 19.78
C LYS A 387 -18.04 1.03 19.87
N TYR A 388 -18.04 -0.29 19.86
CA TYR A 388 -19.29 -1.06 19.95
C TYR A 388 -19.92 -1.00 21.33
N ASP A 389 -19.14 -0.96 22.42
CA ASP A 389 -19.70 -0.85 23.78
C ASP A 389 -20.41 0.50 23.98
N ARG A 390 -19.88 1.59 23.42
CA ARG A 390 -20.59 2.88 23.38
C ARG A 390 -21.88 2.78 22.58
N VAL A 391 -21.83 2.22 21.38
CA VAL A 391 -23.04 2.00 20.56
C VAL A 391 -24.08 1.17 21.30
N PHE A 392 -23.69 0.08 21.96
CA PHE A 392 -24.60 -0.76 22.74
C PHE A 392 -25.22 0.01 23.91
N SER A 393 -24.50 0.98 24.48
CA SER A 393 -25.04 1.86 25.52
C SER A 393 -26.03 2.87 24.92
N ASP A 394 -25.69 3.44 23.77
CA ASP A 394 -26.51 4.47 23.09
C ASP A 394 -27.85 3.91 22.59
N ILE A 395 -27.87 2.68 22.06
CA ILE A 395 -29.10 2.05 21.54
C ILE A 395 -29.82 1.16 22.56
N ARG A 396 -29.35 1.13 23.83
CA ARG A 396 -29.79 0.17 24.84
C ARG A 396 -31.31 0.11 24.99
N TRP A 397 -31.97 1.26 25.09
CA TRP A 397 -33.42 1.32 25.21
C TRP A 397 -34.14 0.97 23.91
N ASP A 398 -33.57 1.33 22.77
CA ASP A 398 -34.17 1.06 21.47
C ASP A 398 -34.29 -0.44 21.21
N VAL A 399 -33.33 -1.24 21.67
CA VAL A 399 -33.35 -2.70 21.46
C VAL A 399 -33.83 -3.48 22.68
N HIS A 400 -34.30 -2.82 23.73
CA HIS A 400 -34.79 -3.51 24.92
C HIS A 400 -36.14 -4.19 24.64
N GLU A 401 -36.35 -5.40 25.16
CA GLU A 401 -37.59 -6.16 24.92
C GLU A 401 -38.85 -5.46 25.46
N GLU A 402 -38.71 -4.63 26.50
CA GLU A 402 -39.79 -3.80 27.06
C GLU A 402 -40.02 -2.49 26.31
N ASN A 403 -39.29 -2.22 25.21
CA ASN A 403 -39.56 -1.05 24.40
C ASN A 403 -40.95 -1.19 23.74
N PRO A 404 -41.84 -0.19 23.83
CA PRO A 404 -43.20 -0.26 23.28
C PRO A 404 -43.26 -0.61 21.78
N LYS A 405 -42.18 -0.40 21.02
CA LYS A 405 -42.10 -0.81 19.62
C LYS A 405 -42.22 -2.33 19.41
N PHE A 406 -41.98 -3.12 20.46
CA PHE A 406 -42.12 -4.58 20.47
C PHE A 406 -43.43 -5.05 21.13
N ASP A 407 -44.32 -4.14 21.54
CA ASP A 407 -45.58 -4.50 22.17
C ASP A 407 -46.37 -5.50 21.31
N GLY A 408 -46.80 -6.60 21.93
CA GLY A 408 -47.54 -7.68 21.26
C GLY A 408 -46.66 -8.81 20.72
N GLN A 409 -45.34 -8.68 20.72
CA GLN A 409 -44.41 -9.79 20.50
C GLN A 409 -44.23 -10.56 21.81
N ARG A 410 -44.66 -11.84 21.83
CA ARG A 410 -44.56 -12.72 23.00
C ARG A 410 -43.34 -13.63 22.88
N PRO A 411 -42.79 -14.16 24.00
CA PRO A 411 -41.61 -15.01 23.99
C PRO A 411 -41.62 -16.08 22.89
N PRO A 412 -40.44 -16.36 22.25
CA PRO A 412 -39.09 -15.88 22.63
C PRO A 412 -38.86 -14.39 22.34
N THR A 413 -37.75 -13.83 22.85
CA THR A 413 -37.36 -12.41 22.71
C THR A 413 -37.67 -11.86 21.30
N PRO A 414 -38.35 -10.70 21.19
CA PRO A 414 -38.73 -10.10 19.92
C PRO A 414 -37.58 -10.03 18.90
N ASP A 415 -37.89 -10.21 17.61
CA ASP A 415 -36.87 -10.07 16.57
C ASP A 415 -36.31 -8.64 16.58
N GLY A 416 -34.98 -8.53 16.74
CA GLY A 416 -34.28 -7.25 16.85
C GLY A 416 -34.25 -6.65 18.27
N ALA A 417 -34.73 -7.37 19.28
CA ALA A 417 -34.50 -7.02 20.69
C ALA A 417 -33.28 -7.78 21.26
N PHE A 418 -32.55 -7.15 22.16
CA PHE A 418 -31.36 -7.69 22.83
C PHE A 418 -31.36 -7.34 24.31
N ASP A 419 -31.05 -8.33 25.15
CA ASP A 419 -30.83 -8.13 26.58
C ASP A 419 -29.39 -7.65 26.83
N PHE A 420 -29.22 -6.33 26.84
CA PHE A 420 -27.95 -5.69 27.20
C PHE A 420 -27.74 -5.52 28.71
N ASP A 421 -28.75 -5.83 29.52
CA ASP A 421 -28.69 -5.68 30.98
C ASP A 421 -28.06 -6.89 31.65
N ASN A 422 -28.23 -8.05 31.03
CA ASN A 422 -27.43 -9.21 31.35
C ASN A 422 -25.99 -9.01 30.86
N SER A 423 -25.06 -8.87 31.81
CA SER A 423 -23.64 -8.63 31.52
C SER A 423 -23.00 -9.73 30.66
N TRP A 424 -23.40 -10.99 30.84
CA TRP A 424 -22.90 -12.10 30.04
C TRP A 424 -23.44 -12.06 28.61
N THR A 425 -24.73 -11.78 28.44
CA THR A 425 -25.35 -11.63 27.12
C THR A 425 -24.74 -10.46 26.38
N ARG A 426 -24.63 -9.29 27.03
CA ARG A 426 -24.00 -8.10 26.48
C ARG A 426 -22.57 -8.38 26.03
N LEU A 427 -21.74 -8.99 26.87
CA LEU A 427 -20.36 -9.31 26.54
C LEU A 427 -20.26 -10.30 25.35
N SER A 428 -21.12 -11.31 25.33
CA SER A 428 -21.17 -12.29 24.23
C SER A 428 -21.57 -11.62 22.91
N LEU A 429 -22.63 -10.81 22.90
CA LEU A 429 -23.06 -10.05 21.73
C LEU A 429 -21.98 -9.06 21.27
N LEU A 430 -21.28 -8.42 22.20
CA LEU A 430 -20.18 -7.51 21.89
C LEU A 430 -19.05 -8.25 21.18
N ARG A 431 -18.60 -9.40 21.71
CA ARG A 431 -17.57 -10.25 21.09
C ARG A 431 -17.97 -10.72 19.69
N GLY A 432 -19.21 -11.18 19.51
CA GLY A 432 -19.69 -11.60 18.21
C GLY A 432 -19.76 -10.44 17.20
N THR A 433 -20.18 -9.26 17.64
CA THR A 433 -20.24 -8.04 16.82
C THR A 433 -18.85 -7.56 16.41
N ILE A 434 -17.88 -7.50 17.33
CA ILE A 434 -16.47 -7.19 17.04
C ILE A 434 -15.91 -8.16 15.99
N SER A 435 -16.27 -9.44 16.09
CA SER A 435 -15.80 -10.49 15.17
C SER A 435 -16.33 -10.38 13.73
N ARG A 436 -17.21 -9.41 13.43
CA ARG A 436 -17.62 -9.05 12.06
C ARG A 436 -16.55 -8.26 11.32
N GLY A 437 -15.62 -7.64 12.05
CA GLY A 437 -14.42 -7.01 11.51
C GLY A 437 -14.57 -5.53 11.16
N LEU A 438 -13.60 -5.04 10.40
CA LEU A 438 -13.39 -3.62 10.08
C LEU A 438 -14.47 -3.02 9.18
N GLU A 439 -15.13 -3.80 8.34
CA GLU A 439 -16.18 -3.25 7.46
C GLU A 439 -17.39 -2.74 8.23
N LEU A 440 -17.86 -3.52 9.22
CA LEU A 440 -18.94 -3.07 10.11
C LEU A 440 -18.46 -1.88 10.94
N LEU A 441 -17.23 -1.94 11.48
CA LEU A 441 -16.68 -0.86 12.29
C LEU A 441 -16.59 0.44 11.51
N HIS A 442 -16.12 0.38 10.26
CA HIS A 442 -16.11 1.51 9.35
C HIS A 442 -17.52 2.03 9.08
N SER A 443 -18.49 1.14 8.87
CA SER A 443 -19.88 1.53 8.57
C SER A 443 -20.52 2.26 9.76
N VAL A 444 -20.32 1.75 10.97
CA VAL A 444 -20.77 2.38 12.22
C VAL A 444 -20.12 3.77 12.42
N ILE A 445 -18.82 3.90 12.16
CA ILE A 445 -18.10 5.16 12.41
C ILE A 445 -18.39 6.23 11.34
N PHE A 446 -18.46 5.84 10.06
CA PHE A 446 -18.45 6.80 8.95
C PHE A 446 -19.70 6.83 8.08
N LYS A 447 -20.58 5.82 8.17
CA LYS A 447 -21.76 5.71 7.28
C LYS A 447 -23.10 5.90 8.01
N VAL A 448 -23.12 5.82 9.33
CA VAL A 448 -24.29 6.16 10.15
C VAL A 448 -24.65 7.63 9.92
N LYS A 449 -25.95 7.89 9.70
CA LYS A 449 -26.47 9.22 9.34
C LYS A 449 -27.16 9.88 10.51
N ASP A 450 -27.93 9.10 11.24
CA ASP A 450 -28.75 9.47 12.38
C ASP A 450 -28.94 8.26 13.30
N HIS A 451 -29.63 8.48 14.42
CA HIS A 451 -29.85 7.46 15.45
C HIS A 451 -30.72 6.30 14.95
N GLU A 452 -31.75 6.56 14.14
CA GLU A 452 -32.62 5.51 13.61
C GLU A 452 -31.85 4.58 12.66
N HIS A 453 -31.00 5.15 11.79
CA HIS A 453 -30.11 4.38 10.94
C HIS A 453 -29.12 3.54 11.75
N LEU A 454 -28.59 4.06 12.86
CA LEU A 454 -27.74 3.29 13.77
C LEU A 454 -28.49 2.09 14.35
N VAL A 455 -29.68 2.31 14.93
CA VAL A 455 -30.48 1.25 15.53
C VAL A 455 -30.81 0.17 14.50
N SER A 456 -31.32 0.55 13.33
CA SER A 456 -31.66 -0.40 12.26
C SER A 456 -30.45 -1.22 11.80
N MET A 457 -29.30 -0.57 11.56
CA MET A 457 -28.07 -1.26 11.17
C MET A 457 -27.62 -2.23 12.25
N MET A 458 -27.61 -1.81 13.51
CA MET A 458 -27.15 -2.67 14.60
C MET A 458 -28.12 -3.82 14.88
N GLN A 459 -29.43 -3.64 14.70
CA GLN A 459 -30.40 -4.75 14.83
C GLN A 459 -30.13 -5.88 13.82
N GLU A 460 -29.63 -5.57 12.62
CA GLU A 460 -29.25 -6.56 11.62
C GLU A 460 -27.87 -7.18 11.87
N GLU A 461 -26.94 -6.38 12.41
CA GLU A 461 -25.52 -6.73 12.47
C GLU A 461 -25.07 -7.30 13.83
N ILE A 462 -25.76 -6.98 14.93
CA ILE A 462 -25.49 -7.55 16.26
C ILE A 462 -25.64 -9.07 16.20
N SER A 463 -24.66 -9.77 16.75
CA SER A 463 -24.68 -11.23 16.73
C SER A 463 -23.88 -11.86 17.85
N PHE A 464 -24.29 -13.07 18.23
CA PHE A 464 -23.48 -13.96 19.04
C PHE A 464 -22.26 -14.46 18.24
N PRO A 465 -21.15 -14.77 18.91
CA PRO A 465 -19.98 -15.33 18.25
C PRO A 465 -20.28 -16.77 17.81
N LEU A 466 -19.61 -17.22 16.75
CA LEU A 466 -19.74 -18.61 16.27
C LEU A 466 -18.97 -19.62 17.13
N GLY A 467 -18.24 -19.18 18.15
CA GLY A 467 -17.36 -19.96 19.00
C GLY A 467 -16.41 -19.04 19.76
N ASN A 468 -15.25 -19.53 20.17
CA ASN A 468 -14.20 -18.65 20.68
C ASN A 468 -13.73 -17.70 19.56
N VAL A 469 -13.52 -16.44 19.91
CA VAL A 469 -13.00 -15.40 19.03
C VAL A 469 -11.62 -14.94 19.50
N LEU A 470 -11.07 -13.93 18.81
CA LEU A 470 -9.77 -13.36 19.14
C LEU A 470 -9.65 -12.93 20.62
N ASP A 471 -10.70 -12.31 21.16
CA ASP A 471 -10.74 -11.84 22.56
C ASP A 471 -10.52 -12.97 23.56
N ASP A 472 -11.13 -14.14 23.33
CA ASP A 472 -10.98 -15.31 24.21
C ASP A 472 -9.54 -15.84 24.20
N ALA A 473 -8.84 -15.70 23.06
CA ALA A 473 -7.44 -16.11 22.91
C ALA A 473 -6.47 -15.20 23.69
N PHE A 474 -6.87 -13.99 24.09
CA PHE A 474 -6.06 -13.13 24.95
C PHE A 474 -6.15 -13.50 26.44
N SER A 475 -7.10 -14.35 26.84
CA SER A 475 -7.34 -14.71 28.25
C SER A 475 -6.14 -15.38 28.93
N GLU A 476 -6.06 -15.23 30.25
CA GLU A 476 -5.07 -15.91 31.09
C GLU A 476 -5.10 -17.43 30.88
N GLY A 477 -6.31 -18.01 30.88
CA GLY A 477 -6.52 -19.44 30.66
C GLY A 477 -5.96 -19.93 29.33
N ALA A 478 -6.20 -19.20 28.23
CA ALA A 478 -5.64 -19.55 26.91
C ALA A 478 -4.11 -19.56 26.94
N GLN A 479 -3.49 -18.56 27.58
CA GLN A 479 -2.03 -18.50 27.71
C GLN A 479 -1.47 -19.61 28.57
N PHE A 480 -2.09 -19.88 29.72
CA PHE A 480 -1.69 -20.93 30.65
C PHE A 480 -1.76 -22.30 29.95
N HIS A 481 -2.89 -22.61 29.31
CA HIS A 481 -3.07 -23.86 28.58
C HIS A 481 -2.07 -24.02 27.43
N ARG A 482 -1.82 -22.95 26.65
CA ARG A 482 -0.81 -23.02 25.59
C ARG A 482 0.60 -23.23 26.16
N ARG A 483 1.01 -22.51 27.20
CA ARG A 483 2.35 -22.66 27.82
C ARG A 483 2.56 -24.07 28.38
N ARG A 484 1.54 -24.60 29.04
CA ARG A 484 1.57 -25.94 29.65
C ARG A 484 1.63 -27.06 28.61
N ASN A 485 0.83 -26.97 27.56
CA ASN A 485 0.65 -28.08 26.60
C ASN A 485 1.55 -27.95 25.36
N HIS A 486 2.00 -26.74 25.02
CA HIS A 486 2.79 -26.44 23.83
C HIS A 486 3.90 -25.41 24.15
N PRO A 487 4.87 -25.76 25.02
CA PRO A 487 5.97 -24.87 25.34
C PRO A 487 6.81 -24.58 24.09
N SER A 488 7.23 -23.33 23.95
CA SER A 488 8.05 -22.88 22.82
C SER A 488 9.41 -22.37 23.30
N LYS A 489 10.40 -22.33 22.39
CA LYS A 489 11.69 -21.68 22.69
C LYS A 489 11.52 -20.22 23.09
N ARG A 490 10.45 -19.54 22.65
CA ARG A 490 10.15 -18.14 23.04
C ARG A 490 9.78 -18.03 24.51
N ASP A 491 9.25 -19.07 25.13
CA ASP A 491 8.96 -19.11 26.57
C ASP A 491 10.23 -19.18 27.43
N LEU A 492 11.37 -19.52 26.81
CA LEU A 492 12.69 -19.55 27.43
C LEU A 492 13.54 -18.31 27.10
N LYS A 493 13.08 -17.43 26.19
CA LYS A 493 13.86 -16.27 25.71
C LYS A 493 13.64 -15.06 26.61
N GLN A 494 14.74 -14.45 27.06
CA GLN A 494 14.80 -13.15 27.73
C GLN A 494 15.69 -12.14 26.97
N THR A 495 15.78 -12.22 25.64
CA THR A 495 16.67 -11.33 24.87
C THR A 495 15.97 -10.09 24.33
N ARG A 496 16.59 -8.94 24.62
CA ARG A 496 16.10 -7.56 24.53
C ARG A 496 15.54 -7.14 23.16
N ARG A 497 14.29 -6.67 23.18
CA ARG A 497 13.70 -5.54 22.41
C ARG A 497 12.22 -5.45 22.84
N TRP A 498 11.71 -4.23 23.00
CA TRP A 498 10.43 -3.88 23.65
C TRP A 498 10.49 -3.86 25.18
N THR A 499 10.54 -2.66 25.78
CA THR A 499 11.05 -2.58 27.16
C THR A 499 10.51 -1.45 28.05
N ILE A 500 9.59 -0.59 27.60
CA ILE A 500 9.12 0.53 28.45
C ILE A 500 8.34 0.00 29.66
N ILE A 501 7.25 -0.73 29.42
CA ILE A 501 6.46 -1.35 30.50
C ILE A 501 7.16 -2.56 31.16
N TRP A 502 8.28 -3.01 30.58
CA TRP A 502 9.08 -4.13 31.08
C TRP A 502 10.49 -3.68 31.55
N HIS A 503 10.65 -2.42 31.93
CA HIS A 503 11.88 -1.90 32.55
C HIS A 503 13.20 -2.28 31.85
N GLY A 504 13.32 -2.06 30.54
CA GLY A 504 14.57 -2.38 29.81
C GLY A 504 14.74 -3.86 29.44
N THR A 505 13.77 -4.73 29.76
CA THR A 505 13.89 -6.19 29.58
C THR A 505 12.82 -6.75 28.65
N TYR A 506 13.13 -7.86 27.97
CA TYR A 506 12.17 -8.53 27.08
C TYR A 506 11.11 -9.29 27.89
N SER A 507 9.88 -9.28 27.40
CA SER A 507 8.78 -10.10 27.90
C SER A 507 8.07 -10.75 26.74
N ASN A 508 7.66 -12.01 26.92
CA ASN A 508 6.79 -12.70 25.99
C ASN A 508 5.32 -12.71 26.46
N LEU A 509 5.00 -11.89 27.46
CA LEU A 509 3.64 -11.67 27.94
C LEU A 509 2.93 -10.63 27.06
N TYR A 510 1.67 -10.91 26.80
CA TYR A 510 0.71 -10.10 26.03
C TYR A 510 -0.70 -10.44 26.54
N GLY A 511 -1.77 -10.02 25.88
CA GLY A 511 -3.14 -10.40 26.23
C GLY A 511 -3.48 -9.99 27.67
N TYR A 512 -4.04 -10.89 28.46
CA TYR A 512 -4.39 -10.68 29.86
C TYR A 512 -3.35 -9.93 30.72
N TYR A 513 -2.06 -10.09 30.43
CA TYR A 513 -0.98 -9.45 31.19
C TYR A 513 -0.78 -7.96 30.86
N VAL A 514 -1.42 -7.45 29.82
CA VAL A 514 -1.45 -6.02 29.47
C VAL A 514 -2.91 -5.58 29.46
N GLN A 515 -3.25 -4.63 30.33
CA GLN A 515 -4.62 -4.17 30.47
C GLN A 515 -5.07 -3.29 29.30
N ASP A 516 -6.38 -3.25 29.07
CA ASP A 516 -6.96 -2.44 28.01
C ASP A 516 -6.65 -0.95 28.21
N SER A 517 -6.54 -0.45 29.45
CA SER A 517 -6.13 0.93 29.77
C SER A 517 -4.91 1.38 28.94
N ILE A 518 -3.86 0.56 28.89
CA ILE A 518 -2.63 0.82 28.15
C ILE A 518 -2.85 0.70 26.63
N ARG A 519 -3.67 -0.27 26.19
CA ARG A 519 -3.97 -0.48 24.76
C ARG A 519 -4.73 0.68 24.12
N ARG A 520 -5.55 1.39 24.90
CA ARG A 520 -6.30 2.58 24.45
C ARG A 520 -5.40 3.70 23.93
N TRP A 521 -4.16 3.73 24.37
CA TRP A 521 -3.16 4.69 23.93
C TRP A 521 -2.35 4.20 22.73
N GLY A 522 -2.51 2.96 22.28
CA GLY A 522 -1.76 2.41 21.15
C GLY A 522 -0.26 2.33 21.41
N TYR A 523 0.16 2.06 22.65
CA TYR A 523 1.55 2.13 23.12
C TYR A 523 2.58 1.34 22.30
N VAL A 524 2.17 0.28 21.60
CA VAL A 524 3.00 -0.54 20.69
C VAL A 524 3.08 0.00 19.27
N ILE A 525 2.16 0.88 18.90
CA ILE A 525 2.07 1.46 17.56
C ILE A 525 3.11 2.57 17.42
N TRP A 526 3.28 3.38 18.45
CA TRP A 526 4.09 4.61 18.40
C TRP A 526 5.59 4.37 18.55
N ASP A 527 6.37 5.19 17.86
CA ASP A 527 7.82 5.18 17.98
C ASP A 527 8.25 5.72 19.35
N ALA A 528 9.38 5.22 19.86
CA ALA A 528 9.92 5.63 21.15
C ALA A 528 10.10 7.16 21.25
N VAL A 529 10.58 7.80 20.18
CA VAL A 529 10.74 9.26 20.11
C VAL A 529 9.42 9.99 20.30
N ARG A 530 8.31 9.47 19.74
CA ARG A 530 6.99 10.06 19.96
C ARG A 530 6.58 9.91 21.41
N LEU A 531 6.70 8.71 21.98
CA LEU A 531 6.32 8.43 23.36
C LEU A 531 7.10 9.27 24.37
N GLU A 532 8.40 9.47 24.15
CA GLU A 532 9.24 10.35 24.98
C GLU A 532 8.78 11.80 24.89
N ARG A 533 8.55 12.29 23.66
CA ARG A 533 8.16 13.69 23.43
C ARG A 533 6.75 14.01 23.94
N THR A 534 5.84 13.04 23.91
CA THR A 534 4.48 13.21 24.47
C THR A 534 4.42 12.92 25.97
N ASN A 535 5.56 12.65 26.61
CA ASN A 535 5.64 12.18 28.00
C ASN A 535 4.81 10.91 28.28
N ALA A 536 4.48 10.15 27.24
CA ALA A 536 3.69 8.93 27.35
C ALA A 536 4.43 7.83 28.11
N THR A 537 5.75 7.85 28.11
CA THR A 537 6.58 6.90 28.87
C THR A 537 6.26 6.96 30.36
N GLU A 538 6.06 8.15 30.92
CA GLU A 538 5.70 8.33 32.34
C GLU A 538 4.27 7.86 32.62
N VAL A 539 3.33 8.22 31.74
CA VAL A 539 1.92 7.80 31.81
C VAL A 539 1.82 6.27 31.77
N LEU A 540 2.53 5.62 30.85
CA LEU A 540 2.61 4.16 30.75
C LEU A 540 3.20 3.53 32.01
N ALA A 541 4.28 4.10 32.55
CA ALA A 541 4.90 3.59 33.77
C ALA A 541 4.00 3.75 35.00
N GLN A 542 3.22 4.84 35.07
CA GLN A 542 2.25 5.05 36.14
C GLN A 542 1.10 4.05 36.03
N GLN A 543 0.48 3.93 34.85
CA GLN A 543 -0.61 2.97 34.65
C GLN A 543 -0.18 1.54 34.91
N TRP A 544 1.04 1.17 34.52
CA TRP A 544 1.60 -0.14 34.83
C TRP A 544 1.67 -0.41 36.34
N ARG A 545 2.06 0.59 37.14
CA ARG A 545 2.04 0.51 38.61
C ARG A 545 0.63 0.45 39.17
N ASP A 546 -0.33 1.14 38.55
CA ASP A 546 -1.72 1.10 38.99
C ASP A 546 -2.34 -0.29 38.72
N ASP A 547 -1.95 -0.93 37.61
CA ASP A 547 -2.46 -2.25 37.22
C ASP A 547 -1.83 -3.39 38.05
N TRP A 548 -0.52 -3.32 38.34
CA TRP A 548 0.23 -4.44 38.94
C TRP A 548 0.87 -4.14 40.32
N GLY A 549 0.86 -2.89 40.77
CA GLY A 549 1.56 -2.46 41.98
C GLY A 549 3.08 -2.72 41.88
N ASP A 550 3.64 -3.29 42.95
CA ASP A 550 5.04 -3.76 42.99
C ASP A 550 5.22 -5.17 42.42
N SER A 551 4.14 -5.81 41.94
CA SER A 551 4.20 -7.18 41.39
C SER A 551 4.63 -7.15 39.94
N ASP A 552 5.55 -8.04 39.56
CA ASP A 552 5.86 -8.29 38.16
C ASP A 552 5.10 -9.53 37.68
N PRO A 553 4.20 -9.43 36.69
CA PRO A 553 3.43 -10.58 36.21
C PRO A 553 4.31 -11.71 35.66
N ARG A 554 5.59 -11.44 35.33
CA ARG A 554 6.55 -12.47 34.94
C ARG A 554 6.91 -13.42 36.08
N ASN A 555 6.77 -12.97 37.33
CA ASN A 555 7.01 -13.82 38.51
C ASN A 555 5.94 -14.90 38.68
N ASN A 556 4.74 -14.69 38.11
CA ASN A 556 3.63 -15.64 38.17
C ASN A 556 3.75 -16.77 37.12
N LEU A 557 4.81 -16.77 36.31
CA LEU A 557 5.06 -17.77 35.27
C LEU A 557 5.93 -18.96 35.73
N LEU A 558 6.44 -18.91 36.97
CA LEU A 558 7.33 -19.93 37.55
C LEU A 558 6.55 -21.04 38.28
#